data_AF-A0A661P9C6-F1
#
_entry.id   AF-A0A661P9C6-F1
#
_cell.length_a   1.000
_cell.length_b   1.000
_cell.length_c   1.000
_cell.angle_alpha   90.00
_cell.angle_beta   90.00
_cell.angle_gamma   90.00
#
_symmetry.space_group_name_H-M   'P 1'
#
loop_
_entity.id
_entity.type
_entity.pdbx_description
1 polymer ?
#
loop_
_entity_poly.entity_id
_entity_poly.type
_entity_poly.pdbx_seq_one_letter_code
_entity_poly.pdbx_strand_id
1 'polypeptide(L)'
;GADLLLEPTRELVIVGTKNSPDTVALLAEVQQQYLPDLTLILRPVDHSEVIDKLIPFIDGMDSMNDQATAYLCQNFACQRPQTSPEKLHELLKQTGH
;
A
#
# COMPACT_ATOMS: atom_id res chain seq x y z
N GLY A 1 -6.92 -4.05 -31.34
CA GLY A 1 -6.85 -2.63 -30.95
C GLY A 1 -6.48 -2.61 -29.50
N ALA A 2 -5.35 -1.99 -29.16
CA ALA A 2 -4.77 -1.74 -27.84
C ALA A 2 -5.38 -2.52 -26.66
N ASP A 3 -5.16 -3.84 -26.66
CA ASP A 3 -5.11 -4.58 -25.40
C ASP A 3 -3.73 -4.23 -24.83
N LEU A 4 -3.67 -3.15 -24.07
CA LEU A 4 -2.49 -2.87 -23.27
C LEU A 4 -2.44 -4.00 -22.25
N LEU A 5 -1.59 -4.98 -22.50
CA LEU A 5 -1.01 -5.88 -21.50
C LEU A 5 -0.26 -5.02 -20.48
N LEU A 6 -0.98 -4.21 -19.71
CA LEU A 6 -0.51 -3.67 -18.46
C LEU A 6 -0.54 -4.89 -17.55
N GLU A 7 0.62 -5.48 -17.31
CA GLU A 7 0.77 -6.39 -16.18
C GLU A 7 0.09 -5.73 -14.98
N PRO A 8 -0.83 -6.43 -14.28
CA PRO A 8 -1.58 -5.82 -13.19
C PRO A 8 -0.57 -5.28 -12.18
N THR A 9 -0.42 -3.97 -12.18
CA THR A 9 0.56 -3.29 -11.33
C THR A 9 0.11 -3.54 -9.91
N ARG A 10 1.03 -3.93 -9.03
CA ARG A 10 0.69 -4.12 -7.63
C ARG A 10 0.64 -2.72 -7.01
N GLU A 11 -0.40 -2.40 -6.27
CA GLU A 11 -0.47 -1.15 -5.50
C GLU A 11 -0.35 -1.46 -4.01
N LEU A 12 0.61 -0.83 -3.34
CA LEU A 12 0.69 -0.86 -1.89
C LEU A 12 0.28 0.50 -1.33
N VAL A 13 -0.87 0.53 -0.67
CA VAL A 13 -1.36 1.72 0.02
C VAL A 13 -1.01 1.59 1.50
N ILE A 14 -0.25 2.55 2.03
CA ILE A 14 -0.01 2.67 3.47
C ILE A 14 -0.85 3.82 3.97
N VAL A 15 -1.79 3.52 4.87
CA VAL A 15 -2.61 4.51 5.56
C VAL A 15 -1.97 4.80 6.91
N GLY A 16 -1.56 6.04 7.16
CA GLY A 16 -0.89 6.40 8.41
C GLY A 16 -0.32 7.82 8.42
N THR A 17 0.01 8.32 9.61
CA THR A 17 0.65 9.64 9.77
C THR A 17 2.07 9.60 9.19
N LYS A 18 2.37 10.49 8.23
CA LYS A 18 3.61 10.45 7.41
C LYS A 18 4.92 10.16 8.15
N ASN A 19 5.07 10.66 9.38
CA ASN A 19 6.30 10.54 10.17
C ASN A 19 6.12 9.74 11.47
N SER A 20 4.99 9.06 11.68
CA SER A 20 4.82 8.21 12.85
C SER A 20 5.74 6.98 12.76
N PRO A 21 6.24 6.45 13.90
CA PRO A 21 7.19 5.34 13.89
C PRO A 21 6.71 4.08 13.15
N ASP A 22 5.42 3.79 13.25
CA ASP A 22 4.76 2.66 12.58
C ASP A 22 4.64 2.86 11.07
N THR A 23 4.26 4.05 10.60
CA THR A 23 4.24 4.40 9.17
C THR A 23 5.63 4.30 8.56
N VAL A 24 6.64 4.84 9.26
CA VAL A 24 8.04 4.78 8.83
C VAL A 24 8.53 3.33 8.76
N ALA A 25 8.17 2.49 9.74
CA ALA A 25 8.53 1.08 9.73
C ALA A 25 7.95 0.33 8.53
N LEU A 26 6.68 0.55 8.19
CA LEU A 26 6.06 -0.06 7.00
C LEU A 26 6.70 0.46 5.70
N LEU A 27 6.96 1.76 5.59
CA LEU A 27 7.63 2.34 4.42
C LEU A 27 9.05 1.77 4.22
N ALA A 28 9.79 1.55 5.31
CA ALA A 28 11.14 1.01 5.26
C ALA A 28 11.18 -0.40 4.66
N GLU A 29 10.21 -1.26 5.00
CA GLU A 29 10.13 -2.62 4.44
C GLU A 29 10.00 -2.63 2.91
N VAL A 30 9.27 -1.66 2.35
CA VAL A 30 9.08 -1.52 0.91
C VAL A 30 10.35 -1.00 0.26
N GLN A 31 10.96 0.03 0.84
CA GLN A 31 12.16 0.69 0.30
C GLN A 31 13.41 -0.19 0.32
N GLN A 32 13.45 -1.22 1.17
CA GLN A 32 14.56 -2.17 1.24
C GLN A 32 14.48 -3.28 0.17
N GLN A 33 13.39 -3.35 -0.60
CA GLN A 33 13.15 -4.40 -1.59
C GLN A 33 13.16 -3.84 -3.01
N TYR A 34 13.61 -4.67 -3.97
CA TYR A 34 13.48 -4.35 -5.38
C TYR A 34 12.14 -4.84 -5.91
N LEU A 35 11.21 -3.91 -6.14
CA LEU A 35 9.81 -4.17 -6.52
C LEU A 35 9.43 -3.30 -7.74
N PRO A 36 9.92 -3.62 -8.96
CA PRO A 36 9.80 -2.73 -10.12
C PRO A 36 8.37 -2.53 -10.62
N ASP A 37 7.48 -3.45 -10.26
CA ASP A 37 6.07 -3.53 -10.62
C ASP A 37 5.13 -3.16 -9.45
N LEU A 38 5.67 -2.55 -8.37
CA LEU A 38 4.90 -2.05 -7.24
C LEU A 38 4.80 -0.51 -7.25
N THR A 39 3.58 0.01 -7.23
CA THR A 39 3.28 1.42 -6.95
C THR A 39 3.04 1.60 -5.46
N LEU A 40 3.87 2.39 -4.78
CA LEU A 40 3.71 2.74 -3.37
C LEU A 40 2.92 4.05 -3.21
N ILE A 41 1.85 4.01 -2.44
CA ILE A 41 0.97 5.15 -2.13
C ILE A 41 0.96 5.34 -0.61
N LEU A 42 1.24 6.55 -0.15
CA LEU A 42 1.03 6.95 1.24
C LEU A 42 -0.26 7.77 1.33
N ARG A 43 -1.28 7.23 2.01
CA ARG A 43 -2.51 7.94 2.38
C ARG A 43 -2.34 8.49 3.80
N PRO A 44 -2.10 9.79 3.97
CA PRO A 44 -2.03 10.36 5.31
C PRO A 44 -3.41 10.32 5.97
N VAL A 45 -3.44 10.06 7.28
CA VAL A 45 -4.69 10.12 8.08
C VAL A 45 -5.17 11.57 8.22
N ASP A 46 -4.23 12.52 8.18
CA ASP A 46 -4.48 13.95 8.08
C ASP A 46 -4.53 14.37 6.60
N HIS A 47 -5.51 15.20 6.22
CA HIS A 47 -5.60 15.75 4.87
C HIS A 47 -5.74 14.72 3.73
N SER A 48 -6.44 13.61 3.98
CA SER A 48 -6.65 12.55 2.98
C SER A 48 -7.49 13.00 1.78
N GLU A 49 -8.27 14.08 1.89
CA GLU A 49 -9.27 14.44 0.88
C GLU A 49 -8.65 14.74 -0.49
N VAL A 50 -7.40 15.19 -0.51
CA VAL A 50 -6.67 15.48 -1.75
C VAL A 50 -6.27 14.17 -2.45
N ILE A 51 -5.76 13.19 -1.70
CA ILE A 51 -5.30 11.93 -2.28
C ILE A 51 -6.48 11.02 -2.63
N ASP A 52 -7.55 11.04 -1.83
CA ASP A 52 -8.77 10.28 -2.08
C ASP A 52 -9.44 10.74 -3.39
N LYS A 53 -9.41 12.04 -3.69
CA LYS A 53 -9.89 12.58 -4.98
C LYS A 53 -9.00 12.20 -6.16
N LEU A 54 -7.70 12.08 -5.95
CA LEU A 54 -6.74 11.74 -7.00
C LEU A 54 -6.76 10.24 -7.31
N ILE A 55 -6.98 9.40 -6.28
CA ILE A 55 -6.91 7.95 -6.35
C ILE A 55 -8.17 7.34 -5.69
N PRO A 56 -9.34 7.37 -6.34
CA PRO A 56 -10.62 7.07 -5.69
C PRO A 56 -10.75 5.68 -5.07
N PHE A 57 -9.96 4.68 -5.51
CA PHE A 57 -10.08 3.33 -4.97
C PHE A 57 -9.54 3.19 -3.53
N ILE A 58 -8.73 4.14 -3.07
CA ILE A 58 -8.21 4.14 -1.69
C ILE A 58 -9.17 4.83 -0.71
N ASP A 59 -10.26 5.39 -1.21
CA ASP A 59 -11.31 5.99 -0.39
C ASP A 59 -11.92 4.92 0.53
N GLY A 60 -11.99 5.22 1.82
CA GLY A 60 -12.42 4.28 2.87
C GLY A 60 -11.38 3.23 3.32
N MET A 61 -10.12 3.30 2.84
CA MET A 61 -9.03 2.55 3.46
C MET A 61 -8.53 3.27 4.71
N ASP A 62 -8.70 2.68 5.89
CA ASP A 62 -8.41 3.31 7.17
C ASP A 62 -7.27 2.65 7.96
N SER A 63 -6.68 3.38 8.89
CA SER A 63 -5.81 2.79 9.90
C SER A 63 -6.59 1.81 10.79
N MET A 64 -6.03 0.64 11.07
CA MET A 64 -6.63 -0.37 11.94
C MET A 64 -5.99 -0.33 13.34
N ASN A 65 -6.83 -0.36 14.38
CA ASN A 65 -6.40 -0.35 15.78
C ASN A 65 -5.46 0.81 16.13
N ASP A 66 -5.70 1.99 15.56
CA ASP A 66 -4.85 3.18 15.72
C ASP A 66 -3.40 3.00 15.24
N GLN A 67 -3.16 2.04 14.34
CA GLN A 67 -1.86 1.77 13.74
C GLN A 67 -1.86 2.03 12.23
N ALA A 68 -0.72 2.47 11.72
CA ALA A 68 -0.46 2.50 10.29
C ALA A 68 -0.76 1.13 9.66
N THR A 69 -1.44 1.14 8.52
CA THR A 69 -1.99 -0.08 7.90
C THR A 69 -1.63 -0.13 6.43
N ALA A 70 -1.05 -1.24 6.00
CA ALA A 70 -0.68 -1.52 4.62
C ALA A 70 -1.73 -2.39 3.92
N TYR A 71 -2.16 -1.96 2.74
CA TYR A 71 -3.09 -2.62 1.84
C TYR A 71 -2.37 -2.95 0.55
N LEU A 72 -2.11 -4.24 0.29
CA LEU A 72 -1.58 -4.68 -1.00
C LEU A 72 -2.75 -5.06 -1.91
N CYS A 73 -2.94 -4.27 -2.96
CA CYS A 73 -3.98 -4.46 -3.97
C CYS A 73 -3.36 -4.97 -5.28
N GLN A 74 -4.02 -5.96 -5.86
CA GLN A 74 -3.65 -6.58 -7.14
C GLN A 74 -4.88 -7.23 -7.75
N ASN A 75 -4.97 -7.30 -9.08
CA ASN A 75 -6.08 -7.97 -9.77
C ASN A 75 -7.48 -7.53 -9.28
N PHE A 76 -7.68 -6.23 -9.09
CA PHE A 76 -8.94 -5.63 -8.63
C PHE A 76 -9.37 -6.04 -7.20
N ALA A 77 -8.47 -6.59 -6.39
CA ALA A 77 -8.74 -6.97 -5.01
C ALA A 77 -7.57 -6.61 -4.09
N CYS A 78 -7.87 -6.28 -2.83
CA CYS A 78 -6.85 -6.07 -1.81
C CYS A 78 -6.74 -7.29 -0.90
N GLN A 79 -5.50 -7.64 -0.55
CA GLN A 79 -5.22 -8.67 0.45
C GLN A 79 -5.59 -8.18 1.85
N ARG A 80 -5.53 -9.10 2.82
CA ARG A 80 -5.77 -8.74 4.22
C ARG A 80 -4.78 -7.64 4.65
N PRO A 81 -5.26 -6.54 5.28
CA PRO A 81 -4.39 -5.45 5.68
C PRO A 81 -3.37 -5.88 6.73
N GLN A 82 -2.17 -5.32 6.66
CA GLN A 82 -1.07 -5.62 7.57
C GLN A 82 -0.63 -4.37 8.34
N THR A 83 -0.50 -4.50 9.66
CA THR A 83 0.03 -3.44 10.54
C THR A 83 1.45 -3.75 11.06
N SER A 84 1.98 -4.95 10.76
CA SER A 84 3.32 -5.38 11.17
C SER A 84 4.27 -5.35 9.98
N PRO A 85 5.47 -4.74 10.13
CA PRO A 85 6.53 -4.78 9.12
C PRO A 85 6.89 -6.20 8.70
N GLU A 86 7.00 -7.13 9.64
CA GLU A 86 7.36 -8.53 9.38
C GLU A 86 6.32 -9.22 8.49
N LYS A 87 5.02 -9.01 8.77
CA LYS A 87 3.95 -9.57 7.93
C LYS A 87 3.88 -8.93 6.56
N LEU A 88 4.13 -7.62 6.46
CA LEU A 88 4.21 -6.93 5.19
C LEU A 88 5.39 -7.47 4.35
N HIS A 89 6.53 -7.73 4.98
CA HIS A 89 7.69 -8.33 4.33
C HIS A 89 7.37 -9.71 3.74
N GLU A 90 6.71 -10.57 4.52
CA GLU A 90 6.26 -11.88 4.04
C GLU A 90 5.27 -11.76 2.87
N LEU A 91 4.33 -10.82 2.96
CA LEU A 91 3.33 -10.55 1.93
C LEU A 91 3.95 -10.11 0.60
N LEU A 92 4.96 -9.22 0.64
CA LEU A 92 5.65 -8.70 -0.54
C LEU A 92 6.50 -9.77 -1.25
N LYS A 93 7.06 -10.72 -0.51
CA LYS A 93 7.80 -11.87 -1.07
C LYS A 93 6.92 -12.86 -1.82
N GLN A 94 5.68 -13.04 -1.39
CA GLN A 94 4.77 -14.03 -1.95
C GLN A 94 4.14 -13.62 -3.29
N THR A 95 4.22 -12.34 -3.65
CA THR A 95 3.47 -11.75 -4.78
C THR A 95 4.34 -11.39 -5.99
N GLY A 96 5.59 -11.86 -6.05
CA GLY A 96 6.54 -11.58 -7.13
C GLY A 96 7.06 -12.81 -7.86
N HIS A 97 6.20 -13.80 -8.18
CA HIS A 97 6.54 -14.99 -8.98
C HIS A 97 5.51 -15.22 -10.08
#